data_AF-A0A1J4Q3U8-F1
#
_entry.id   AF-A0A1J4Q3U8-F1
#
_cell.length_a   1.000
_cell.length_b   1.000
_cell.length_c   1.000
_cell.angle_alpha   90.00
_cell.angle_beta   90.00
_cell.angle_gamma   90.00
#
_symmetry.space_group_name_H-M   'P 1'
#
loop_
_entity.id
_entity.type
_entity.pdbx_description
1 polymer ?
#
loop_
_entity_poly.entity_id
_entity_poly.type
_entity_poly.pdbx_seq_one_letter_code
_entity_poly.pdbx_strand_id
1 'polypeptide(L)'
;MAFGAEELRVLRRALALALHPGRTSAEDVQDCLRLAESLDEAIHEAVRLRAFLLADLDRYRAALPGSAAGYFALLEEALGAAYRPVPDDLAALRALRGNPRAAALLERCRALAEQDVRARFAQGARRVPAPAVPPARTRLLALSGGAAHRSGDDGKQPPKPAPKPAPAERPDP
;
A
#
# COMPACT_ATOMS: atom_id res chain seq x y z
N MET A 1 18.27 14.24 15.79
CA MET A 1 19.21 14.59 16.87
C MET A 1 20.58 14.00 16.54
N ALA A 2 21.66 14.73 16.84
CA ALA A 2 23.02 14.19 16.80
C ALA A 2 23.51 14.04 18.25
N PHE A 3 24.08 12.89 18.58
CA PHE A 3 24.70 12.67 19.89
C PHE A 3 26.07 13.35 19.93
N GLY A 4 26.38 14.04 21.02
CA GLY A 4 27.71 14.54 21.31
C GLY A 4 28.62 13.45 21.88
N ALA A 5 29.88 13.83 22.12
CA ALA A 5 30.87 12.89 22.62
C ALA A 5 30.53 12.33 24.01
N GLU A 6 29.85 13.11 24.85
CA GLU A 6 29.51 12.70 26.21
C GLU A 6 28.33 11.73 26.23
N GLU A 7 27.28 12.03 25.47
CA GLU A 7 26.14 11.14 25.31
C GLU A 7 26.57 9.79 24.73
N LEU A 8 27.52 9.78 23.78
CA LEU A 8 28.08 8.55 23.24
C LEU A 8 28.89 7.75 24.26
N ARG A 9 29.60 8.41 25.19
CA ARG A 9 30.31 7.72 26.28
C ARG A 9 29.33 7.07 27.25
N VAL A 10 28.26 7.78 27.62
CA VAL A 10 27.19 7.26 28.47
C VAL A 10 26.50 6.07 27.79
N LEU A 11 26.15 6.20 26.50
CA LEU A 11 25.55 5.11 25.74
C LEU A 11 26.45 3.87 25.65
N ARG A 12 27.76 4.06 25.37
CA ARG A 12 28.73 2.96 25.34
C ARG A 12 28.81 2.26 26.69
N ARG A 13 28.77 3.01 27.79
CA ARG A 13 28.80 2.47 29.15
C ARG A 13 27.52 1.70 29.46
N ALA A 14 26.36 2.26 29.14
CA ALA A 14 25.07 1.60 29.28
C ALA A 14 25.03 0.25 28.54
N LEU A 15 25.55 0.22 27.31
CA LEU A 15 25.61 -0.99 26.51
C LEU A 15 26.59 -2.03 27.10
N ALA A 16 27.73 -1.60 27.62
CA ALA A 16 28.66 -2.50 28.32
C ALA A 16 28.02 -3.14 29.56
N LEU A 17 27.23 -2.37 30.32
CA LEU A 17 26.47 -2.87 31.47
C LEU A 17 25.37 -3.87 31.06
N ALA A 18 24.69 -3.64 29.93
CA ALA A 18 23.67 -4.55 29.41
C ALA A 18 24.26 -5.89 28.94
N LEU A 19 25.48 -5.88 28.36
CA LEU A 19 26.17 -7.08 27.89
C LEU A 19 26.88 -7.84 29.01
N HIS A 20 27.36 -7.13 30.03
CA HIS A 20 28.08 -7.71 31.17
C HIS A 20 27.46 -7.21 32.48
N PRO A 21 26.37 -7.84 32.92
CA PRO A 21 25.69 -7.46 34.16
C PRO A 21 26.65 -7.61 35.35
N GLY A 22 27.03 -6.48 35.94
CA GLY A 22 27.93 -6.39 37.09
C GLY A 22 27.45 -5.35 38.08
N ARG A 23 28.29 -4.96 39.04
CA ARG A 23 27.94 -3.85 39.95
C ARG A 23 28.02 -2.52 39.19
N THR A 24 26.88 -1.91 38.95
CA THR A 24 26.76 -0.55 38.39
C THR A 24 26.81 0.48 39.52
N SER A 25 27.51 1.60 39.30
CA SER A 25 27.48 2.71 40.26
C SER A 25 26.15 3.47 40.18
N ALA A 26 25.73 4.11 41.27
CA ALA A 26 24.51 4.93 41.26
C ALA A 26 24.60 6.11 40.27
N GLU A 27 25.81 6.64 40.05
CA GLU A 27 26.09 7.70 39.08
C GLU A 27 25.85 7.23 37.64
N ASP A 28 26.37 6.06 37.28
CA ASP A 28 26.15 5.48 35.94
C ASP A 28 24.67 5.25 35.65
N VAL A 29 23.90 4.79 36.65
CA VAL A 29 22.45 4.64 36.53
C VAL A 29 21.79 5.99 36.29
N GLN A 30 22.15 7.01 37.08
CA GLN A 30 21.58 8.34 36.95
C GLN A 30 21.88 8.98 35.59
N ASP A 31 23.09 8.80 35.07
CA ASP A 31 23.47 9.34 33.75
C ASP A 31 22.73 8.63 32.61
N CYS A 32 22.51 7.31 32.73
CA CYS A 32 21.68 6.59 31.78
C CYS A 32 20.23 7.09 31.79
N LEU A 33 19.68 7.37 32.97
CA LEU A 33 18.31 7.92 33.11
C LEU A 33 18.20 9.31 32.49
N ARG A 34 19.14 10.21 32.77
CA ARG A 34 19.16 11.55 32.16
C ARG A 34 19.29 11.51 30.64
N LEU A 35 20.11 10.60 30.11
CA LEU A 35 20.24 10.40 28.68
C LEU A 35 18.93 9.87 28.07
N ALA A 36 18.25 8.94 28.75
CA ALA A 36 16.96 8.42 28.32
C ALA A 36 15.89 9.52 28.29
N GLU A 37 15.78 10.33 29.34
CA GLU A 37 14.86 11.48 29.39
C GLU A 37 15.13 12.48 28.27
N SER A 38 16.40 12.78 27.99
CA SER A 38 16.80 13.68 26.90
C SER A 38 16.43 13.12 25.52
N LEU A 39 16.56 11.81 25.34
CA LEU A 39 16.18 11.12 24.12
C LEU A 39 14.66 11.11 23.94
N ASP A 40 13.91 10.81 25.01
CA ASP A 40 12.46 10.81 24.98
C ASP A 40 11.94 12.21 24.62
N GLU A 41 12.46 13.26 25.23
CA GLU A 41 12.11 14.65 24.88
C GLU A 41 12.42 14.93 23.39
N ALA A 42 13.60 14.54 22.91
CA ALA A 42 13.97 14.72 21.51
C ALA A 42 13.06 13.94 20.54
N ILE A 43 12.57 12.76 20.93
CA ILE A 43 11.60 11.98 20.16
C ILE A 43 10.24 12.69 20.13
N HIS A 44 9.75 13.16 21.28
CA HIS A 44 8.50 13.91 21.35
C HIS A 44 8.56 15.18 20.49
N GLU A 45 9.68 15.90 20.54
CA GLU A 45 9.89 17.08 19.71
C GLU A 45 9.95 16.74 18.23
N ALA A 46 10.64 15.66 17.85
CA ALA A 46 10.68 15.21 16.46
C ALA A 46 9.28 14.86 15.92
N VAL A 47 8.43 14.25 16.75
CA VAL A 47 7.03 13.98 16.40
C VAL A 47 6.26 15.29 16.19
N ARG A 48 6.44 16.28 17.08
CA ARG A 48 5.82 17.60 16.97
C ARG A 48 6.22 18.33 15.68
N LEU A 49 7.52 18.40 15.38
CA LEU A 49 8.05 19.01 14.16
C LEU A 49 7.53 18.30 12.91
N ARG A 50 7.47 16.97 12.94
CA ARG A 50 6.92 16.18 11.83
C ARG A 50 5.43 16.46 11.61
N ALA A 51 4.65 16.59 12.68
CA ALA A 51 3.23 16.93 12.56
C ALA A 51 3.04 18.31 11.90
N PHE A 52 3.85 19.30 12.30
CA PHE A 52 3.85 20.62 11.70
C PHE A 52 4.24 20.59 10.20
N LEU A 53 5.32 19.90 9.86
CA LEU A 53 5.77 19.75 8.47
C LEU A 53 4.69 19.13 7.57
N LEU A 54 4.00 18.09 8.06
CA LEU A 54 2.93 17.45 7.29
C LEU A 54 1.70 18.35 7.11
N ALA A 55 1.33 19.09 8.16
CA ALA A 55 0.24 20.07 8.07
C ALA A 55 0.56 21.20 7.08
N ASP A 56 1.80 21.67 7.06
CA ASP A 56 2.26 22.64 6.07
C ASP A 56 2.27 22.02 4.67
N LEU A 57 2.70 20.78 4.51
CA LEU A 57 2.69 20.09 3.21
C LEU A 57 1.28 20.03 2.61
N ASP A 58 0.27 19.71 3.42
CA ASP A 58 -1.13 19.75 3.00
C ASP A 58 -1.60 21.17 2.65
N ARG A 59 -1.21 22.19 3.44
CA ARG A 59 -1.52 23.60 3.15
C ARG A 59 -0.93 24.06 1.81
N TYR A 60 0.34 23.74 1.57
CA TYR A 60 1.01 24.04 0.32
C TYR A 60 0.36 23.27 -0.84
N ARG A 61 0.00 21.99 -0.66
CA ARG A 61 -0.70 21.21 -1.69
C ARG A 61 -2.05 21.84 -2.07
N ALA A 62 -2.82 22.30 -1.08
CA ALA A 62 -4.12 22.95 -1.29
C ALA A 62 -4.02 24.29 -2.05
N ALA A 63 -2.88 24.98 -1.96
CA ALA A 63 -2.64 26.27 -2.62
C ALA A 63 -2.04 26.14 -4.04
N LEU A 64 -1.96 24.92 -4.59
CA LEU A 64 -1.45 24.71 -5.94
C LEU A 64 -2.41 25.29 -7.00
N PRO A 65 -1.87 25.79 -8.14
CA PRO A 65 -0.47 25.77 -8.55
C PRO A 65 0.39 26.91 -7.97
N GLY A 66 -0.20 27.91 -7.30
CA GLY A 66 0.48 29.13 -6.85
C GLY A 66 1.60 28.91 -5.83
N SER A 67 1.55 27.81 -5.09
CA SER A 67 2.51 27.41 -4.07
C SER A 67 3.58 26.40 -4.55
N ALA A 68 3.64 26.09 -5.85
CA ALA A 68 4.40 24.95 -6.38
C ALA A 68 5.87 24.89 -5.91
N ALA A 69 6.57 26.02 -5.92
CA ALA A 69 7.97 26.06 -5.49
C ALA A 69 8.15 25.65 -4.01
N GLY A 70 7.27 26.15 -3.13
CA GLY A 70 7.29 25.80 -1.71
C GLY A 70 6.84 24.36 -1.45
N TYR A 71 5.83 23.90 -2.19
CA TYR A 71 5.39 22.50 -2.13
C TYR A 71 6.53 21.53 -2.51
N PHE A 72 7.30 21.81 -3.57
CA PHE A 72 8.42 20.95 -3.97
C PHE A 72 9.54 20.91 -2.92
N ALA A 73 9.91 22.06 -2.36
CA ALA A 73 10.95 22.13 -1.33
C ALA A 73 10.53 21.35 -0.08
N LEU A 74 9.29 21.54 0.37
CA LEU A 74 8.77 20.88 1.57
C LEU A 74 8.57 19.37 1.37
N LEU A 75 8.14 18.95 0.17
CA LEU A 75 8.06 17.53 -0.17
C LEU A 75 9.45 16.87 -0.21
N GLU A 76 10.47 17.54 -0.74
CA GLU A 76 11.85 17.02 -0.74
C GLU A 76 12.39 16.82 0.69
N GLU A 77 12.13 17.78 1.58
CA GLU A 77 12.47 17.69 2.99
C GLU A 77 11.73 16.53 3.68
N ALA A 78 10.41 16.43 3.47
CA ALA A 78 9.59 15.35 3.99
C ALA A 78 10.15 13.97 3.56
N LEU A 79 10.46 13.83 2.28
CA LEU A 79 11.03 12.61 1.70
C LEU A 79 12.39 12.24 2.33
N GLY A 80 13.21 13.24 2.66
CA GLY A 80 14.46 13.06 3.41
C GLY A 80 14.22 12.54 4.84
N ALA A 81 13.12 12.97 5.47
CA ALA A 81 12.67 12.52 6.79
C ALA A 81 11.82 11.23 6.76
N ALA A 82 12.03 10.37 5.74
CA ALA A 82 11.32 9.11 5.56
C ALA A 82 9.79 9.22 5.43
N TYR A 83 9.28 10.37 4.98
CA TYR A 83 7.87 10.49 4.59
C TYR A 83 7.55 9.55 3.41
N ARG A 84 6.39 8.92 3.47
CA ARG A 84 5.84 8.09 2.39
C ARG A 84 4.79 8.90 1.63
N PRO A 85 5.03 9.23 0.35
CA PRO A 85 4.08 9.99 -0.45
C PRO A 85 2.70 9.34 -0.49
N VAL A 86 1.66 10.15 -0.34
CA VAL A 86 0.27 9.71 -0.45
C VAL A 86 -0.25 9.86 -1.90
N PRO A 87 -1.39 9.24 -2.26
CA PRO A 87 -1.98 9.40 -3.59
C PRO A 87 -2.17 10.86 -4.01
N ASP A 88 -2.52 11.73 -3.07
CA ASP A 88 -2.72 13.17 -3.31
C ASP A 88 -1.41 13.87 -3.70
N ASP A 89 -0.26 13.45 -3.14
CA ASP A 89 1.04 13.97 -3.56
C ASP A 89 1.32 13.63 -5.02
N LEU A 90 1.04 12.38 -5.40
CA LEU A 90 1.22 11.92 -6.77
C LEU A 90 0.22 12.59 -7.72
N ALA A 91 -1.00 12.87 -7.28
CA ALA A 91 -2.00 13.59 -8.05
C ALA A 91 -1.57 15.04 -8.28
N ALA A 92 -1.12 15.73 -7.23
CA ALA A 92 -0.59 17.09 -7.29
C ALA A 92 0.59 17.20 -8.27
N LEU A 93 1.57 16.30 -8.16
CA LEU A 93 2.71 16.27 -9.09
C LEU A 93 2.30 15.99 -10.53
N ARG A 94 1.32 15.09 -10.74
CA ARG A 94 0.76 14.83 -12.08
C ARG A 94 -0.09 15.97 -12.63
N ALA A 95 -0.63 16.86 -11.80
CA ALA A 95 -1.38 18.04 -12.24
C ALA A 95 -0.46 19.16 -12.73
N LEU A 96 0.76 19.24 -12.18
CA LEU A 96 1.79 20.22 -12.55
C LEU A 96 2.63 19.78 -13.77
N ARG A 97 1.97 19.20 -14.78
CA ARG A 97 2.64 18.72 -16.00
C ARG A 97 3.36 19.86 -16.72
N GLY A 98 4.55 19.57 -17.24
CA GLY A 98 5.41 20.55 -17.90
C GLY A 98 6.45 21.18 -16.98
N ASN A 99 6.36 20.98 -15.66
CA ASN A 99 7.43 21.36 -14.74
C ASN A 99 8.45 20.21 -14.59
N PRO A 100 9.73 20.41 -14.95
CA PRO A 100 10.74 19.34 -14.87
C PRO A 100 11.01 18.88 -13.43
N ARG A 101 10.92 19.78 -12.45
CA ARG A 101 11.08 19.45 -11.03
C ARG A 101 9.92 18.58 -10.52
N ALA A 102 8.69 18.89 -10.93
CA ALA A 102 7.53 18.04 -10.61
C ALA A 102 7.68 16.63 -11.21
N ALA A 103 8.19 16.52 -12.43
CA ALA A 103 8.45 15.23 -13.08
C ALA A 103 9.53 14.42 -12.32
N ALA A 104 10.65 15.05 -11.96
CA ALA A 104 11.71 14.39 -11.19
C ALA A 104 11.22 13.91 -9.81
N LEU A 105 10.43 14.73 -9.11
CA LEU A 105 9.83 14.35 -7.83
C LEU A 105 8.81 13.23 -7.98
N LEU A 106 8.02 13.24 -9.05
CA LEU A 106 7.05 12.17 -9.32
C LEU A 106 7.75 10.82 -9.49
N GLU A 107 8.84 10.76 -10.25
CA GLU A 107 9.62 9.53 -10.42
C GLU A 107 10.23 9.04 -9.09
N ARG A 108 10.79 9.95 -8.29
CA ARG A 108 11.30 9.60 -6.95
C ARG A 108 10.19 9.06 -6.04
N CYS A 109 9.02 9.71 -6.03
CA CYS A 109 7.90 9.28 -5.21
C CYS A 109 7.35 7.91 -5.65
N ARG A 110 7.31 7.64 -6.96
CA ARG A 110 6.92 6.32 -7.50
C ARG A 110 7.88 5.23 -7.05
N ALA A 111 9.18 5.44 -7.18
CA ALA A 111 10.18 4.47 -6.74
C ALA A 111 10.05 4.16 -5.23
N LEU A 112 9.81 5.18 -4.39
CA LEU A 112 9.58 4.98 -2.96
C LEU A 112 8.29 4.22 -2.65
N ALA A 113 7.21 4.48 -3.41
CA ALA A 113 5.95 3.77 -3.27
C ALA A 113 6.09 2.29 -3.66
N GLU A 114 6.80 2.00 -4.76
CA GLU A 114 7.11 0.63 -5.19
C GLU A 114 7.94 -0.14 -4.16
N GLN A 115 8.97 0.52 -3.60
CA GLN A 115 9.79 -0.06 -2.53
C GLN A 115 8.95 -0.37 -1.29
N ASP A 116 8.03 0.53 -0.91
CA ASP A 116 7.16 0.33 0.25
C ASP A 116 6.21 -0.86 0.02
N VAL A 117 5.60 -0.95 -1.16
CA VAL A 117 4.76 -2.09 -1.55
C VAL A 117 5.56 -3.40 -1.53
N ARG A 118 6.76 -3.40 -2.11
CA ARG A 118 7.65 -4.58 -2.11
C ARG A 118 8.04 -4.99 -0.69
N ALA A 119 8.37 -4.04 0.18
CA ALA A 119 8.69 -4.31 1.58
C ALA A 119 7.50 -4.95 2.31
N ARG A 120 6.27 -4.44 2.09
CA ARG A 120 5.04 -5.02 2.66
C ARG A 120 4.79 -6.45 2.19
N PHE A 121 5.06 -6.76 0.93
CA PHE A 121 4.95 -8.13 0.41
C PHE A 121 6.04 -9.05 0.97
N ALA A 122 7.28 -8.57 1.08
CA ALA A 122 8.41 -9.33 1.61
C ALA A 122 8.28 -9.65 3.11
N GLN A 123 7.65 -8.76 3.88
CA GLN A 123 7.38 -8.95 5.31
C GLN A 123 6.27 -9.97 5.60
N GLY A 124 5.77 -10.67 4.57
CA GLY A 124 4.67 -11.61 4.68
C GLY A 124 3.36 -10.85 4.82
N ALA A 125 2.72 -10.58 3.69
CA ALA A 125 1.47 -9.84 3.63
C ALA A 125 0.51 -10.28 4.75
N ARG A 126 0.04 -9.30 5.53
CA ARG A 126 -1.17 -9.37 6.35
C ARG A 126 -2.18 -10.17 5.53
N ARG A 127 -2.61 -11.34 6.02
CA ARG A 127 -3.67 -12.14 5.40
C ARG A 127 -4.83 -11.18 5.14
N VAL A 128 -5.01 -10.76 3.89
CA VAL A 128 -6.25 -10.12 3.49
C VAL A 128 -7.29 -11.20 3.76
N PRO A 129 -8.22 -11.01 4.70
CA PRO A 129 -9.28 -12.00 4.87
C PRO A 129 -9.92 -12.16 3.49
N ALA A 130 -9.96 -13.39 3.00
CA ALA A 130 -10.67 -13.69 1.77
C ALA A 130 -12.06 -13.05 1.88
N PRO A 131 -12.55 -12.34 0.85
CA PRO A 131 -13.88 -11.76 0.90
C PRO A 131 -14.85 -12.86 1.33
N ALA A 132 -15.65 -12.59 2.36
CA ALA A 132 -16.62 -13.55 2.87
C ALA A 132 -17.58 -13.89 1.73
N VAL A 133 -17.32 -15.01 1.05
CA VAL A 133 -18.20 -15.53 0.01
C VAL A 133 -19.50 -15.92 0.71
N PRO A 134 -20.65 -15.34 0.35
CA PRO A 134 -21.93 -15.74 0.93
C PRO A 134 -22.14 -17.24 0.69
N PRO A 135 -22.63 -18.02 1.67
CA PRO A 135 -22.83 -19.46 1.52
C PRO A 135 -24.09 -19.74 0.70
N ALA A 136 -24.07 -19.44 -0.60
CA ALA A 136 -25.09 -19.90 -1.55
C ALA A 136 -24.66 -19.65 -2.99
N ARG A 137 -23.66 -20.39 -3.48
CA ARG A 137 -23.56 -20.68 -4.92
C ARG A 137 -23.25 -22.15 -5.09
N THR A 138 -24.27 -22.87 -5.56
CA THR A 138 -24.22 -24.23 -6.09
C THR A 138 -22.91 -24.43 -6.85
N ARG A 139 -22.08 -25.39 -6.41
CA ARG A 139 -20.87 -25.77 -7.13
C ARG A 139 -21.31 -26.28 -8.50
N LEU A 140 -21.02 -25.52 -9.56
CA LEU A 140 -21.16 -26.02 -10.93
C LEU A 140 -20.10 -27.11 -11.11
N LEU A 141 -20.54 -28.36 -11.06
CA LEU A 141 -19.75 -29.49 -11.50
C LEU A 141 -19.53 -29.33 -13.01
N ALA A 142 -18.27 -29.33 -13.44
CA ALA A 142 -17.95 -29.36 -14.85
C ALA A 142 -18.53 -30.64 -15.46
N LEU A 143 -19.49 -30.48 -16.37
CA LEU A 143 -20.00 -31.58 -17.19
C LEU A 143 -18.87 -31.99 -18.15
N SER A 144 -18.30 -33.18 -17.91
CA SER A 144 -17.40 -33.84 -18.84
C SER A 144 -18.17 -34.21 -20.11
N GLY A 145 -18.19 -33.32 -21.09
CA GLY A 145 -18.70 -33.61 -22.42
C GLY A 145 -17.68 -34.40 -23.21
N GLY A 146 -17.99 -35.67 -23.51
CA GLY A 146 -17.28 -36.42 -24.56
C GLY A 146 -17.25 -37.92 -24.34
N ALA A 147 -18.08 -38.65 -25.11
CA ALA A 147 -17.76 -39.87 -25.86
C ALA A 147 -19.00 -40.77 -25.98
N ALA A 148 -19.49 -40.89 -27.21
CA ALA A 148 -20.49 -41.88 -27.63
C ALA A 148 -19.98 -43.31 -27.36
N HIS A 149 -20.86 -44.26 -27.01
CA HIS A 149 -21.30 -45.32 -27.94
C HIS A 149 -22.30 -46.33 -27.31
N ARG A 150 -23.29 -46.72 -28.13
CA ARG A 150 -24.04 -48.00 -28.18
C ARG A 150 -25.15 -48.19 -27.14
N SER A 151 -26.37 -47.78 -27.51
CA SER A 151 -27.56 -48.52 -27.11
C SER A 151 -27.91 -49.49 -28.25
N GLY A 152 -27.86 -50.77 -27.92
CA GLY A 152 -28.39 -51.85 -28.74
C GLY A 152 -29.90 -51.75 -28.85
N ASP A 153 -30.34 -52.23 -30.00
CA ASP A 153 -31.67 -52.51 -30.51
C ASP A 153 -32.67 -53.05 -29.46
N ASP A 154 -33.90 -52.55 -29.51
CA ASP A 154 -35.11 -53.40 -29.58
C ASP A 154 -36.38 -52.55 -29.78
N GLY A 155 -36.87 -52.56 -31.03
CA GLY A 155 -38.30 -52.73 -31.35
C GLY A 155 -39.29 -51.59 -31.10
N LYS A 156 -39.52 -50.75 -32.13
CA LYS A 156 -40.87 -50.45 -32.67
C LYS A 156 -40.81 -49.59 -33.94
N GLN A 157 -41.52 -50.05 -34.98
CA GLN A 157 -41.63 -49.45 -36.32
C GLN A 157 -42.18 -48.01 -36.33
N PRO A 158 -41.78 -47.18 -37.32
CA PRO A 158 -42.26 -45.81 -37.46
C PRO A 158 -43.47 -45.71 -38.42
N PRO A 159 -44.46 -44.84 -38.19
CA PRO A 159 -45.38 -44.42 -39.24
C PRO A 159 -44.78 -43.28 -40.09
N LYS A 160 -45.01 -43.36 -41.41
CA LYS A 160 -44.51 -42.46 -42.46
C LYS A 160 -44.99 -40.99 -42.33
N PRO A 161 -44.21 -40.01 -42.84
CA PRO A 161 -44.53 -38.60 -42.81
C PRO A 161 -45.54 -38.17 -43.89
N ALA A 162 -46.46 -37.28 -43.54
CA ALA A 162 -47.33 -36.57 -44.48
C ALA A 162 -46.77 -35.17 -44.84
N PRO A 163 -46.97 -34.68 -46.08
CA PRO A 163 -46.28 -33.52 -46.62
C PRO A 163 -46.92 -32.16 -46.24
N LYS A 164 -46.11 -31.09 -46.28
CA LYS A 164 -46.48 -29.69 -46.05
C LYS A 164 -47.45 -29.13 -47.12
N PRO A 165 -48.40 -28.28 -46.73
CA PRO A 165 -48.94 -27.24 -47.62
C PRO A 165 -48.28 -25.86 -47.41
N ALA A 166 -48.23 -25.09 -48.50
CA ALA A 166 -47.54 -23.82 -48.71
C ALA A 166 -48.36 -22.58 -48.22
N PRO A 167 -47.81 -21.35 -48.30
CA PRO A 167 -48.25 -20.17 -47.55
C PRO A 167 -49.47 -19.45 -48.16
N ALA A 168 -50.28 -18.80 -47.31
CA ALA A 168 -51.39 -17.95 -47.74
C ALA A 168 -51.07 -16.46 -47.55
N GLU A 169 -51.48 -15.68 -48.55
CA GLU A 169 -51.21 -14.26 -48.82
C GLU A 169 -51.88 -13.28 -47.85
N ARG A 170 -51.32 -12.05 -47.82
CA ARG A 170 -51.88 -10.87 -47.16
C ARG A 170 -53.06 -10.30 -47.96
N PRO A 171 -54.06 -9.68 -47.30
CA PRO A 171 -54.98 -8.77 -47.97
C PRO A 171 -54.58 -7.30 -47.78
N ASP A 172 -54.49 -6.59 -48.91
CA ASP A 172 -54.40 -5.13 -49.02
C ASP A 172 -55.81 -4.48 -48.96
N PRO A 173 -55.87 -3.15 -48.81
CA PRO A 173 -56.75 -2.31 -49.62
C PRO A 173 -55.96 -1.38 -50.57
#